data_AF-A0A848C5Z8-F1
#
_entry.id   AF-A0A848C5Z8-F1
#
_cell.length_a   1.000
_cell.length_b   1.000
_cell.length_c   1.000
_cell.angle_alpha   90.00
_cell.angle_beta   90.00
_cell.angle_gamma   90.00
#
_symmetry.space_group_name_H-M   'P 1'
#
loop_
_entity.id
_entity.type
_entity.pdbx_description
1 polymer ?
#
loop_
_entity_poly.entity_id
_entity_poly.type
_entity_poly.pdbx_seq_one_letter_code
_entity_poly.pdbx_strand_id
1 'polypeptide(L)'
;MEAKEWVAREVARVRTDSLAEGREEGREEGLSIGRRDGMTLALAILNDIPKLIAANKTHEEIITTLVAKYNIDQAQAESYYEQVMALRA
;
A
#
# COMPACT_ATOMS: atom_id res chain seq x y z
N MET A 1 -48.00 -8.11 -20.05
CA MET A 1 -46.82 -7.48 -19.42
C MET A 1 -46.75 -6.06 -19.97
N GLU A 2 -47.04 -5.06 -19.15
CA GLU A 2 -47.14 -3.67 -19.61
C GLU A 2 -45.74 -3.06 -19.78
N ALA A 3 -45.55 -2.20 -20.79
CA ALA A 3 -44.25 -1.57 -21.10
C ALA A 3 -43.61 -0.86 -19.89
N LYS A 4 -44.43 -0.39 -18.94
CA LYS A 4 -43.99 0.28 -17.71
C LYS A 4 -43.27 -0.68 -16.74
N GLU A 5 -43.67 -1.95 -16.67
CA GLU A 5 -43.03 -2.95 -15.81
C GLU A 5 -41.65 -3.37 -16.34
N TRP A 6 -41.51 -3.44 -17.67
CA TRP A 6 -40.23 -3.75 -18.30
C TRP A 6 -39.21 -2.63 -18.08
N VAL A 7 -39.61 -1.36 -18.28
CA VAL A 7 -38.73 -0.20 -18.06
C VAL A 7 -38.30 -0.10 -16.59
N ALA A 8 -39.21 -0.31 -15.65
CA ALA A 8 -38.88 -0.27 -14.22
C ALA A 8 -37.84 -1.34 -13.83
N ARG A 9 -37.95 -2.53 -14.42
CA ARG A 9 -37.03 -3.64 -14.16
C ARG A 9 -35.65 -3.42 -14.80
N GLU A 10 -35.61 -2.85 -15.99
CA GLU A 10 -34.36 -2.56 -16.70
C GLU A 10 -33.59 -1.43 -16.01
N VAL A 11 -34.28 -0.36 -15.58
CA VAL A 11 -33.67 0.72 -14.79
C VAL A 11 -33.13 0.22 -13.46
N ALA A 12 -33.85 -0.70 -12.80
CA ALA A 12 -33.36 -1.32 -11.57
C ALA A 12 -32.09 -2.13 -11.81
N ARG A 13 -32.03 -2.90 -12.91
CA ARG A 13 -30.87 -3.72 -13.29
C ARG A 13 -29.63 -2.87 -13.57
N VAL A 14 -29.76 -1.87 -14.45
CA VAL A 14 -28.67 -0.95 -14.79
C VAL A 14 -28.13 -0.24 -13.54
N ARG A 15 -29.00 0.15 -12.60
CA ARG A 15 -28.58 0.80 -11.36
C ARG A 15 -27.79 -0.14 -10.44
N THR A 16 -28.14 -1.42 -10.35
CA THR A 16 -27.36 -2.41 -9.59
C THR A 16 -26.02 -2.71 -10.23
N ASP A 17 -25.98 -2.84 -11.55
CA ASP A 17 -24.76 -3.19 -12.29
C ASP A 17 -23.74 -2.04 -12.23
N SER A 18 -24.17 -0.80 -12.45
CA SER A 18 -23.29 0.38 -12.33
C SER A 18 -22.80 0.63 -10.90
N LEU A 19 -23.57 0.25 -9.86
CA LEU A 19 -23.12 0.34 -8.46
C LEU A 19 -22.14 -0.77 -8.09
N ALA A 20 -22.21 -1.94 -8.74
CA ALA A 20 -21.27 -3.03 -8.56
C ALA A 20 -19.94 -2.70 -9.27
N GLU A 21 -19.99 -2.22 -10.51
CA GLU A 21 -18.82 -1.79 -11.29
C GLU A 21 -18.07 -0.65 -10.58
N GLY A 22 -18.77 0.41 -10.14
CA GLY A 22 -18.10 1.52 -9.43
C GLY A 22 -17.47 1.13 -8.08
N ARG A 23 -17.93 0.05 -7.44
CA ARG A 23 -17.32 -0.51 -6.22
C ARG A 23 -16.10 -1.37 -6.53
N GLU A 24 -16.15 -2.14 -7.61
CA GLU A 24 -15.05 -2.95 -8.11
C GLU A 24 -13.88 -2.07 -8.56
N GLU A 25 -14.17 -1.05 -9.39
CA GLU A 25 -13.18 -0.09 -9.88
C GLU A 25 -12.54 0.68 -8.72
N GLY A 26 -13.34 1.20 -7.78
CA GLY A 26 -12.81 1.89 -6.60
C GLY A 26 -11.94 1.00 -5.69
N ARG A 27 -12.25 -0.30 -5.61
CA ARG A 27 -11.43 -1.29 -4.88
C ARG A 27 -10.11 -1.53 -5.61
N GLU A 28 -10.13 -1.71 -6.92
CA GLU A 28 -8.93 -1.96 -7.72
C GLU A 28 -8.01 -0.76 -7.79
N GLU A 29 -8.56 0.44 -8.00
CA GLU A 29 -7.80 1.69 -7.95
C GLU A 29 -7.20 1.92 -6.56
N GLY A 30 -7.98 1.71 -5.49
CA GLY A 30 -7.50 1.82 -4.12
C GLY A 30 -6.37 0.83 -3.79
N LEU A 31 -6.49 -0.43 -4.25
CA LEU A 31 -5.44 -1.44 -4.10
C LEU A 31 -4.19 -1.12 -4.93
N SER A 32 -4.37 -0.61 -6.15
CA SER A 32 -3.27 -0.24 -7.06
C SER A 32 -2.49 0.96 -6.50
N ILE A 33 -3.18 1.98 -6.02
CA ILE A 33 -2.58 3.15 -5.36
C ILE A 33 -1.87 2.72 -4.07
N GLY A 34 -2.54 1.96 -3.20
CA GLY A 34 -1.93 1.45 -1.96
C GLY A 34 -0.70 0.58 -2.20
N ARG A 35 -0.70 -0.25 -3.25
CA ARG A 35 0.47 -1.05 -3.65
C ARG A 35 1.61 -0.16 -4.15
N ARG A 36 1.31 0.85 -4.97
CA ARG A 36 2.33 1.78 -5.51
C ARG A 36 2.96 2.61 -4.40
N ASP A 37 2.15 3.12 -3.47
CA ASP A 37 2.63 3.91 -2.33
C ASP A 37 3.43 3.05 -1.36
N GLY A 38 2.96 1.84 -1.05
CA GLY A 38 3.69 0.88 -0.22
C GLY A 38 5.02 0.44 -0.85
N MET A 39 5.07 0.24 -2.17
CA MET A 39 6.30 -0.08 -2.88
C MET A 39 7.29 1.09 -2.89
N THR A 40 6.79 2.32 -3.06
CA THR A 40 7.60 3.54 -3.00
C THR A 40 8.21 3.72 -1.59
N LEU A 41 7.41 3.49 -0.55
CA LEU A 41 7.86 3.54 0.84
C LEU A 41 8.94 2.49 1.13
N ALA A 42 8.69 1.24 0.76
CA ALA A 42 9.65 0.15 0.96
C ALA A 42 10.99 0.43 0.27
N LEU A 43 10.96 0.89 -0.99
CA LEU A 43 12.17 1.26 -1.72
C LEU A 43 12.92 2.42 -1.06
N ALA A 44 12.22 3.42 -0.51
CA ALA A 44 12.85 4.53 0.21
C ALA A 44 13.57 4.04 1.48
N ILE A 45 12.91 3.18 2.27
CA ILE A 45 13.48 2.59 3.49
C ILE A 45 14.73 1.75 3.17
N LEU A 46 14.63 0.83 2.20
CA LEU A 46 15.74 -0.04 1.79
C LEU A 46 16.95 0.75 1.27
N ASN A 47 16.73 1.91 0.63
CA ASN A 47 17.81 2.79 0.17
C ASN A 47 18.46 3.62 1.28
N ASP A 48 17.74 3.89 2.37
CA ASP A 48 18.23 4.72 3.47
C ASP A 48 19.06 3.95 4.50
N ILE A 49 18.71 2.69 4.78
CA ILE A 49 19.47 1.84 5.72
C ILE A 49 20.97 1.80 5.37
N PRO A 50 21.39 1.57 4.11
CA PRO A 50 22.79 1.65 3.71
C PRO A 50 23.50 2.97 4.04
N LYS A 51 22.80 4.09 3.86
CA LYS A 51 23.35 5.44 4.11
C LYS A 51 23.55 5.67 5.61
N LEU A 52 22.60 5.22 6.43
CA LEU A 52 22.70 5.31 7.88
C LEU A 52 23.83 4.44 8.42
N ILE A 53 24.00 3.22 7.88
CA ILE A 53 25.14 2.36 8.21
C ILE A 53 26.47 3.03 7.82
N ALA A 54 26.54 3.61 6.61
CA ALA A 54 27.73 4.34 6.15
C ALA A 54 28.03 5.59 7.00
N ALA A 55 27.02 6.15 7.68
CA ALA A 55 27.16 7.23 8.65
C ALA A 55 27.53 6.73 10.07
N ASN A 56 27.94 5.46 10.22
CA ASN A 56 28.27 4.80 11.48
C ASN A 56 27.15 4.86 12.53
N LYS A 57 25.89 4.85 12.09
CA LYS A 57 24.74 4.75 12.99
C LYS A 57 24.65 3.35 13.59
N THR A 58 24.31 3.28 14.88
CA THR A 58 24.03 2.01 15.54
C THR A 58 22.73 1.41 15.01
N HIS A 59 22.53 0.11 15.22
CA HIS A 59 21.26 -0.56 14.93
C HIS A 59 20.08 0.21 15.54
N GLU A 60 20.14 0.52 16.83
CA GLU A 60 19.07 1.22 17.56
C GLU A 60 18.78 2.61 16.96
N GLU A 61 19.81 3.38 16.60
CA GLU A 61 19.64 4.67 15.94
C GLU A 61 18.98 4.54 14.56
N ILE A 62 19.33 3.49 13.80
CA ILE A 62 18.74 3.22 12.49
C ILE A 62 17.25 2.92 12.64
N ILE A 63 16.89 1.97 13.51
CA ILE A 63 15.49 1.58 13.76
C ILE A 63 14.67 2.79 14.22
N THR A 64 15.20 3.55 15.18
CA THR A 64 14.55 4.79 15.67
C THR A 64 14.32 5.79 14.53
N THR A 65 15.32 5.96 13.65
CA THR A 65 15.21 6.86 12.48
C THR A 65 14.14 6.37 11.51
N LEU A 66 14.06 5.07 11.24
CA LEU A 66 13.08 4.51 10.30
C LEU A 66 11.66 4.66 10.82
N VAL A 67 11.41 4.31 12.09
CA VAL A 67 10.11 4.46 12.75
C VAL A 67 9.64 5.91 12.68
N ALA A 68 10.49 6.86 13.09
CA ALA A 68 10.14 8.28 13.11
C ALA A 68 9.94 8.89 11.71
N LYS A 69 10.79 8.54 10.75
CA LYS A 69 10.79 9.13 9.41
C LYS A 69 9.66 8.59 8.52
N TYR A 70 9.37 7.30 8.63
CA TYR A 70 8.45 6.60 7.74
C TYR A 70 7.11 6.25 8.38
N ASN A 71 6.93 6.58 9.67
CA ASN A 71 5.72 6.29 10.43
C ASN A 71 5.33 4.80 10.35
N ILE A 72 6.34 3.94 10.48
CA ILE A 72 6.21 2.48 10.53
C ILE A 72 6.41 2.00 11.97
N ASP A 73 5.92 0.82 12.29
CA ASP A 73 6.19 0.23 13.60
C ASP A 73 7.63 -0.32 13.70
N GLN A 74 8.05 -0.63 14.92
CA GLN A 74 9.39 -1.15 15.17
C GLN A 74 9.64 -2.49 14.49
N ALA A 75 8.65 -3.39 14.45
CA ALA A 75 8.81 -4.71 13.82
C ALA A 75 9.00 -4.61 12.31
N GLN A 76 8.30 -3.67 11.65
CA GLN A 76 8.50 -3.34 10.24
C GLN A 76 9.90 -2.77 10.00
N ALA A 77 10.36 -1.84 10.83
CA ALA A 77 11.70 -1.27 10.72
C ALA A 77 12.79 -2.35 10.85
N GLU A 78 12.65 -3.25 11.83
CA GLU A 78 13.55 -4.39 12.03
C GLU A 78 13.57 -5.31 10.80
N SER A 79 12.39 -5.66 10.27
CA SER A 79 12.29 -6.49 9.09
C SER A 79 13.00 -5.89 7.88
N TYR A 80 12.88 -4.58 7.65
CA TYR A 80 13.62 -3.92 6.56
C TYR A 80 15.13 -3.91 6.80
N TYR A 81 15.57 -3.68 8.04
CA TYR A 81 16.98 -3.73 8.40
C TYR A 81 17.57 -5.11 8.15
N GLU A 82 16.91 -6.17 8.62
CA GLU A 82 17.30 -7.57 8.39
C GLU A 82 17.38 -7.91 6.90
N GLN A 83 16.41 -7.48 6.10
CA GLN A 83 16.43 -7.67 4.65
C GLN A 83 17.67 -7.06 4.00
N VAL A 84 18.05 -5.83 4.39
CA VAL A 84 19.26 -5.17 3.87
C VAL A 84 20.52 -5.90 4.32
N MET A 85 20.57 -6.37 5.57
CA MET A 85 21.72 -7.13 6.08
C MET A 85 21.86 -8.49 5.40
N ALA A 86 20.76 -9.18 5.11
CA ALA A 86 20.75 -10.45 4.39
C ALA A 86 21.23 -10.31 2.93
N LEU A 87 20.96 -9.17 2.28
CA LEU A 87 21.46 -8.87 0.93
C LEU A 87 22.95 -8.51 0.89
N ARG A 88 23.57 -8.21 2.04
CA ARG A 88 24.99 -7.86 2.17
C ARG A 88 25.88 -9.02 2.59
N ALA A 89 25.28 -10.11 3.09
CA ALA A 89 25.98 -11.32 3.54
C ALA A 89 26.47 -12.15 2.33
#